data_AF-E1ZB64-F1
#
_entry.id   AF-E1ZB64-F1
#
_cell.length_a   1.000
_cell.length_b   1.000
_cell.length_c   1.000
_cell.angle_alpha   90.00
_cell.angle_beta   90.00
_cell.angle_gamma   90.00
#
_symmetry.space_group_name_H-M   'P 1'
#
loop_
_entity.id
_entity.type
_entity.pdbx_description
1 polymer ?
#
loop_
_entity_poly.entity_id
_entity_poly.type
_entity_poly.pdbx_seq_one_letter_code
_entity_poly.pdbx_strand_id
1 'polypeptide(L)'
;MRYGLLLPLALALTIVMARPAQGQWADDDVITANVQPCAAKRCLLCNTTANACLNCTNGYGFDRQKLCRKCYDSMCQSCIWPSTCLKCYAYGELAGRPFYPVYKDKAGKCQLCINHPFHKGCKACRSDGLCKACAERYSLQRGRCVACTGKQCLQCPASPGVCTTCAKGFRPVGGVCVAAKA
;
A
#
# COMPACT_ATOMS: atom_id res chain seq x y z
N MET A 1 57.19 -22.85 -18.47
CA MET A 1 56.25 -21.77 -18.82
C MET A 1 55.01 -21.96 -17.95
N ARG A 2 54.78 -21.08 -16.97
CA ARG A 2 53.67 -21.15 -16.01
C ARG A 2 52.49 -20.33 -16.56
N TYR A 3 51.34 -20.96 -16.75
CA TYR A 3 50.08 -20.24 -17.03
C TYR A 3 49.39 -19.91 -15.72
N GLY A 4 49.24 -18.60 -15.45
CA GLY A 4 48.53 -18.07 -14.29
C GLY A 4 47.02 -18.04 -14.54
N LEU A 5 46.27 -18.61 -13.60
CA LEU A 5 44.81 -18.58 -13.50
C LEU A 5 44.38 -17.18 -13.04
N LEU A 6 43.56 -16.48 -13.83
CA LEU A 6 42.90 -15.22 -13.42
C LEU A 6 41.44 -15.53 -13.01
N LEU A 7 41.14 -15.33 -11.73
CA LEU A 7 39.79 -15.35 -11.16
C LEU A 7 39.02 -14.07 -11.55
N PRO A 8 37.69 -14.11 -11.78
CA PRO A 8 36.88 -12.92 -11.97
C PRO A 8 36.46 -12.32 -10.62
N LEU A 9 36.66 -11.00 -10.47
CA LEU A 9 36.15 -10.19 -9.37
C LEU A 9 34.61 -10.15 -9.39
N ALA A 10 33.98 -10.66 -8.33
CA ALA A 10 32.55 -10.49 -8.09
C ALA A 10 32.27 -9.07 -7.57
N LEU A 11 31.51 -8.27 -8.33
CA LEU A 11 30.94 -7.01 -7.84
C LEU A 11 29.80 -7.30 -6.85
N ALA A 12 30.02 -7.01 -5.57
CA ALA A 12 28.98 -7.01 -4.56
C ALA A 12 28.14 -5.72 -4.65
N LEU A 13 26.86 -5.85 -4.98
CA LEU A 13 25.89 -4.77 -5.08
C LEU A 13 25.34 -4.44 -3.67
N THR A 14 25.77 -3.33 -3.06
CA THR A 14 25.21 -2.87 -1.78
C THR A 14 23.96 -2.00 -2.02
N ILE A 15 22.78 -2.55 -1.71
CA ILE A 15 21.50 -1.83 -1.77
C ILE A 15 21.23 -1.22 -0.38
N VAL A 16 21.12 0.11 -0.30
CA VAL A 16 20.79 0.83 0.95
C VAL A 16 19.35 1.33 0.88
N MET A 17 18.53 0.99 1.89
CA MET A 17 17.16 1.48 2.02
C MET A 17 17.09 2.77 2.84
N ALA A 18 16.54 3.87 2.30
CA ALA A 18 16.30 5.09 3.08
C ALA A 18 14.94 5.07 3.76
N ARG A 19 14.91 5.61 4.99
CA ARG A 19 13.73 5.71 5.84
C ARG A 19 12.75 6.77 5.32
N PRO A 20 11.43 6.54 5.41
CA PRO A 20 10.45 7.59 5.14
C PRO A 20 10.56 8.70 6.19
N ALA A 21 10.56 9.95 5.74
CA ALA A 21 10.53 11.10 6.62
C ALA A 21 9.14 11.24 7.25
N GLN A 22 9.02 10.97 8.55
CA GLN A 22 8.31 11.78 9.57
C GLN A 22 8.09 10.98 10.87
N GLY A 23 8.52 11.56 12.00
CA GLY A 23 8.15 11.11 13.35
C GLY A 23 9.35 10.80 14.25
N GLN A 24 9.63 11.71 15.18
CA GLN A 24 10.67 11.66 16.19
C GLN A 24 10.26 10.72 17.33
N TRP A 25 10.90 9.55 17.45
CA TRP A 25 10.98 8.76 18.69
C TRP A 25 12.39 8.15 18.75
N ALA A 26 13.15 8.57 19.75
CA ALA A 26 14.34 7.88 20.21
C ALA A 26 13.90 6.58 20.90
N ASP A 27 14.58 5.46 20.62
CA ASP A 27 15.44 4.77 21.59
C ASP A 27 16.03 3.47 20.99
N ASP A 28 17.35 3.44 21.09
CA ASP A 28 18.30 2.35 21.32
C ASP A 28 18.62 1.21 20.32
N ASP A 29 19.95 1.08 20.15
CA ASP A 29 20.82 0.01 19.68
C ASP A 29 21.18 -0.16 18.18
N VAL A 30 22.34 0.45 17.85
CA VAL A 30 23.50 -0.07 17.09
C VAL A 30 23.25 -0.64 15.69
N ILE A 31 23.46 0.18 14.64
CA ILE A 31 24.64 0.15 13.73
C ILE A 31 24.76 1.56 13.11
N THR A 32 25.81 2.30 13.48
CA THR A 32 26.22 3.54 12.80
C THR A 32 26.89 3.23 11.46
N ALA A 33 26.08 2.82 10.48
CA ALA A 33 26.46 3.04 9.09
C ALA A 33 26.24 4.54 8.80
N ASN A 34 27.25 5.21 8.27
CA ASN A 34 27.20 6.61 7.91
C ASN A 34 26.19 6.79 6.74
N VAL A 35 24.89 6.83 7.04
CA VAL A 35 23.82 6.94 6.04
C VAL A 35 23.80 8.39 5.58
N GLN A 36 24.66 8.70 4.63
CA GLN A 36 24.62 9.99 3.96
C GLN A 36 23.28 10.08 3.21
N PRO A 37 22.46 11.11 3.47
CA PRO A 37 21.20 11.28 2.77
C PRO A 37 21.45 11.40 1.26
N CYS A 38 20.53 10.86 0.46
CA CYS A 38 20.62 11.00 -0.99
C CYS A 38 20.72 12.48 -1.37
N ALA A 39 21.79 12.85 -2.07
CA ALA A 39 22.00 14.22 -2.53
C ALA A 39 20.87 14.68 -3.47
N ALA A 40 20.25 13.73 -4.18
CA ALA A 40 19.08 13.96 -5.00
C ALA A 40 17.83 14.19 -4.13
N LYS A 41 17.26 15.40 -4.19
CA LYS A 41 15.99 15.74 -3.54
C LYS A 41 14.88 14.78 -3.96
N ARG A 42 14.01 14.38 -3.02
CA ARG A 42 12.83 13.52 -3.26
C ARG A 42 13.18 12.10 -3.75
N CYS A 43 14.41 11.68 -3.50
CA CYS A 43 14.86 10.32 -3.69
C CYS A 43 14.69 9.53 -2.39
N LEU A 44 13.99 8.39 -2.47
CA LEU A 44 13.86 7.44 -1.37
C LEU A 44 15.01 6.43 -1.35
N LEU A 45 15.54 6.03 -2.50
CA LEU A 45 16.65 5.07 -2.58
C LEU A 45 17.66 5.59 -3.59
N CYS A 46 18.93 5.69 -3.24
CA CYS A 46 19.99 6.10 -4.16
C CYS A 46 21.16 5.14 -4.12
N ASN A 47 21.81 5.01 -5.27
CA ASN A 47 23.13 4.43 -5.39
C ASN A 47 24.16 5.54 -5.14
N THR A 48 24.89 5.46 -4.02
CA THR A 48 25.89 6.45 -3.61
C THR A 48 27.13 6.43 -4.50
N THR A 49 27.46 5.28 -5.09
CA THR A 49 28.61 5.12 -6.00
C THR A 49 28.34 5.72 -7.38
N ALA A 50 27.12 5.58 -7.89
CA ALA A 50 26.70 6.12 -9.18
C ALA A 50 26.05 7.51 -9.08
N ASN A 51 25.90 8.05 -7.86
CA ASN A 51 25.13 9.26 -7.54
C ASN A 51 23.75 9.30 -8.24
N ALA A 52 23.10 8.14 -8.34
CA ALA A 52 21.89 7.95 -9.11
C ALA A 52 20.74 7.58 -8.19
N CYS A 53 19.58 8.22 -8.38
CA CYS A 53 18.38 7.83 -7.67
C CYS A 53 17.81 6.53 -8.27
N LEU A 54 17.52 5.56 -7.41
CA LEU A 54 16.93 4.26 -7.73
C LEU A 54 15.42 4.24 -7.50
N ASN A 55 14.93 4.99 -6.51
CA ASN A 55 13.50 5.09 -6.24
C ASN A 55 13.13 6.48 -5.72
N CYS A 56 12.04 7.04 -6.23
CA CYS A 56 11.54 8.34 -5.81
C CYS A 56 10.61 8.20 -4.60
N THR A 57 10.45 9.27 -3.82
CA THR A 57 9.47 9.32 -2.74
C THR A 57 8.04 9.25 -3.28
N ASN A 58 7.07 8.83 -2.46
CA ASN A 58 5.65 8.78 -2.83
C ASN A 58 5.17 10.10 -3.46
N GLY A 59 4.44 10.01 -4.57
CA GLY A 59 3.98 11.15 -5.35
C GLY A 59 4.97 11.66 -6.40
N TYR A 60 6.10 10.95 -6.59
CA TYR A 60 7.14 11.30 -7.55
C TYR A 60 7.50 10.10 -8.44
N GLY A 61 7.97 10.39 -9.65
CA GLY A 61 8.49 9.43 -10.62
C GLY A 61 9.66 9.99 -11.42
N PHE A 62 10.36 9.14 -12.17
CA PHE A 62 11.51 9.57 -12.97
C PHE A 62 11.11 10.35 -14.22
N ASP A 63 11.84 11.42 -14.52
CA ASP A 63 11.80 12.15 -15.79
C ASP A 63 12.89 11.68 -16.77
N ARG A 64 13.06 12.39 -17.91
CA ARG A 64 13.97 11.97 -19.00
C ARG A 64 15.43 12.06 -18.60
N GLN A 65 15.70 12.85 -17.56
CA GLN A 65 17.02 13.06 -17.00
C GLN A 65 17.24 12.16 -15.77
N LYS A 66 16.34 11.19 -15.51
CA LYS A 66 16.34 10.34 -14.31
C LYS A 66 16.24 11.13 -13.01
N LEU A 67 15.61 12.31 -13.04
CA LEU A 67 15.34 13.12 -11.87
C LEU A 67 13.92 12.82 -11.36
N CYS A 68 13.75 12.82 -10.03
CA CYS A 68 12.44 12.63 -9.42
C CYS A 68 11.59 13.89 -9.58
N ARG A 69 10.51 13.78 -10.35
CA ARG A 69 9.52 14.83 -10.57
C ARG A 69 8.17 14.43 -10.00
N LYS A 70 7.41 15.41 -9.52
CA LYS A 70 6.08 15.18 -8.96
C LYS A 70 5.15 14.63 -10.04
N CYS A 71 4.37 13.61 -9.71
CA CYS A 71 3.32 13.12 -10.60
C CYS A 71 2.24 14.21 -10.77
N TYR A 72 1.69 14.35 -11.97
CA TYR A 72 0.64 15.33 -12.27
C TYR A 72 -0.68 14.99 -11.57
N ASP A 73 -0.99 13.70 -11.45
CA ASP A 73 -2.12 13.24 -10.64
C ASP A 73 -1.74 13.26 -9.15
N SER A 74 -2.44 14.09 -8.37
CA SER A 74 -2.20 14.28 -6.93
C SER A 74 -2.56 13.06 -6.09
N MET A 75 -3.33 12.11 -6.64
CA MET A 75 -3.68 10.85 -6.00
C MET A 75 -2.78 9.68 -6.46
N CYS A 76 -1.75 9.97 -7.25
CA CYS A 76 -0.79 9.00 -7.71
C CYS A 76 0.36 8.83 -6.71
N GLN A 77 0.60 7.59 -6.28
CA GLN A 77 1.72 7.23 -5.41
C GLN A 77 3.02 7.06 -6.20
N SER A 78 2.96 6.50 -7.41
CA SER A 78 4.13 6.37 -8.29
C SER A 78 3.73 6.45 -9.76
N CYS A 79 4.57 7.07 -10.59
CA CYS A 79 4.31 7.30 -12.00
C CYS A 79 5.52 6.98 -12.88
N ILE A 80 5.28 6.54 -14.13
CA ILE A 80 6.30 6.53 -15.20
C ILE A 80 6.11 7.82 -15.96
N TRP A 81 7.14 8.67 -15.92
CA TRP A 81 7.00 10.07 -16.28
C TRP A 81 5.97 10.79 -15.38
N PRO A 82 6.02 12.12 -15.26
CA PRO A 82 5.02 12.85 -14.48
C PRO A 82 3.56 12.64 -14.92
N SER A 83 3.33 12.19 -16.16
CA SER A 83 2.00 12.08 -16.77
C SER A 83 1.26 10.76 -16.54
N THR A 84 1.98 9.64 -16.35
CA THR A 84 1.35 8.31 -16.36
C THR A 84 1.45 7.66 -14.99
N CYS A 85 0.33 7.65 -14.26
CA CYS A 85 0.28 7.01 -12.96
C CYS A 85 0.40 5.49 -13.08
N LEU A 86 1.29 4.88 -12.31
CA LEU A 86 1.38 3.43 -12.15
C LEU A 86 0.47 2.96 -11.03
N LYS A 87 0.67 3.52 -9.84
CA LYS A 87 0.03 3.11 -8.59
C LYS A 87 -0.61 4.33 -7.92
N CYS A 88 -1.88 4.21 -7.56
CA CYS A 88 -2.58 5.20 -6.75
C CYS A 88 -2.27 5.00 -5.27
N TYR A 89 -2.41 6.05 -4.46
CA TYR A 89 -2.33 5.93 -3.00
C TYR A 89 -3.35 4.92 -2.47
N ALA A 90 -2.97 4.12 -1.47
CA ALA A 90 -3.95 3.30 -0.77
C ALA A 90 -4.79 4.16 0.20
N TYR A 91 -5.84 3.55 0.74
CA TYR A 91 -6.61 4.15 1.82
C TYR A 91 -5.69 4.55 3.00
N GLY A 92 -5.88 5.76 3.52
CA GLY A 92 -5.11 6.27 4.66
C GLY A 92 -3.70 6.79 4.32
N GLU A 93 -3.19 6.57 3.11
CA GLU A 93 -1.87 7.06 2.69
C GLU A 93 -1.89 8.49 2.15
N LEU A 94 -3.07 8.99 1.74
CA LEU A 94 -3.23 10.34 1.21
C LEU A 94 -3.59 11.33 2.32
N ALA A 95 -2.63 12.22 2.65
CA ALA A 95 -2.83 13.25 3.66
C ALA A 95 -4.08 14.10 3.36
N GLY A 96 -4.95 14.25 4.35
CA GLY A 96 -6.18 15.04 4.25
C GLY A 96 -7.37 14.36 3.59
N ARG A 97 -7.29 13.08 3.18
CA ARG A 97 -8.44 12.33 2.63
C ARG A 97 -8.60 10.92 3.23
N PRO A 98 -8.74 10.79 4.56
CA PRO A 98 -8.71 9.49 5.23
C PRO A 98 -10.00 8.67 5.09
N PHE A 99 -11.04 9.14 4.38
CA PHE A 99 -12.36 8.49 4.40
C PHE A 99 -12.73 7.72 3.14
N TYR A 100 -11.98 7.92 2.04
CA TYR A 100 -12.32 7.34 0.74
C TYR A 100 -11.14 6.50 0.23
N PRO A 101 -11.37 5.21 -0.10
CA PRO A 101 -10.40 4.45 -0.87
C PRO A 101 -10.14 5.14 -2.23
N VAL A 102 -8.91 5.08 -2.71
CA VAL A 102 -8.55 5.50 -4.07
C VAL A 102 -8.49 4.26 -4.96
N TYR A 103 -8.91 4.40 -6.20
CA TYR A 103 -8.78 3.36 -7.22
C TYR A 103 -8.26 3.95 -8.53
N LYS A 104 -7.72 3.09 -9.40
CA LYS A 104 -7.33 3.46 -10.76
C LYS A 104 -8.45 3.09 -11.72
N ASP A 105 -8.98 4.06 -12.45
CA ASP A 105 -10.02 3.81 -13.44
C ASP A 105 -9.46 3.14 -14.70
N LYS A 106 -10.35 2.79 -15.65
CA LYS A 106 -9.95 2.16 -16.91
C LYS A 106 -9.13 3.08 -17.82
N ALA A 107 -9.22 4.40 -17.63
CA ALA A 107 -8.40 5.39 -18.34
C ALA A 107 -7.02 5.57 -17.69
N GLY A 108 -6.76 4.88 -16.57
CA GLY A 108 -5.49 4.91 -15.86
C GLY A 108 -5.35 6.08 -14.89
N LYS A 109 -6.42 6.83 -14.62
CA LYS A 109 -6.43 7.96 -13.68
C LYS A 109 -6.84 7.50 -12.29
N CYS A 110 -6.27 8.12 -11.26
CA CYS A 110 -6.65 7.83 -9.88
C CYS A 110 -7.92 8.59 -9.52
N GLN A 111 -8.85 7.93 -8.85
CA GLN A 111 -10.16 8.46 -8.48
C GLN A 111 -10.52 8.06 -7.06
N LEU A 112 -11.32 8.88 -6.40
CA LEU A 112 -11.88 8.56 -5.11
C LEU A 112 -13.12 7.68 -5.26
N CYS A 113 -13.22 6.67 -4.41
CA CYS A 113 -14.41 5.84 -4.33
C CYS A 113 -15.51 6.50 -3.50
N ILE A 114 -16.05 7.61 -4.01
CA ILE A 114 -16.99 8.47 -3.29
C ILE A 114 -18.29 7.76 -2.88
N ASN A 115 -18.73 6.78 -3.68
CA ASN A 115 -19.96 6.03 -3.44
C ASN A 115 -19.80 4.93 -2.37
N HIS A 116 -18.55 4.57 -2.05
CA HIS A 116 -18.22 3.53 -1.07
C HIS A 116 -17.11 4.01 -0.12
N PRO A 117 -17.42 4.95 0.79
CA PRO A 117 -16.48 5.38 1.80
C PRO A 117 -16.15 4.27 2.80
N PHE A 118 -15.03 4.42 3.50
CA PHE A 118 -14.53 3.43 4.45
C PHE A 118 -15.48 3.17 5.62
N HIS A 119 -16.15 4.21 6.13
CA HIS A 119 -17.13 4.05 7.22
C HIS A 119 -18.37 3.23 6.80
N LYS A 120 -18.62 3.06 5.49
CA LYS A 120 -19.62 2.12 4.95
C LYS A 120 -19.03 0.73 4.67
N GLY A 121 -17.86 0.45 5.24
CA GLY A 121 -17.19 -0.84 5.19
C GLY A 121 -16.39 -1.09 3.93
N CYS A 122 -16.21 -0.15 2.99
CA CYS A 122 -15.42 -0.44 1.79
C CYS A 122 -13.92 -0.13 1.99
N LYS A 123 -13.07 -1.15 1.79
CA LYS A 123 -11.61 -1.02 1.90
C LYS A 123 -10.94 -0.72 0.56
N ALA A 124 -11.50 -1.18 -0.55
CA ALA A 124 -10.93 -0.96 -1.87
C ALA A 124 -11.99 -1.03 -2.96
N CYS A 125 -11.76 -0.27 -4.04
CA CYS A 125 -12.66 -0.23 -5.20
C CYS A 125 -12.00 -0.79 -6.47
N ARG A 126 -12.87 -1.21 -7.38
CA ARG A 126 -12.58 -1.63 -8.75
C ARG A 126 -12.41 -0.40 -9.64
N SER A 127 -11.99 -0.62 -10.89
CA SER A 127 -11.82 0.44 -11.89
C SER A 127 -13.11 1.12 -12.35
N ASP A 128 -14.27 0.56 -12.02
CA ASP A 128 -15.59 1.15 -12.24
C ASP A 128 -16.14 1.88 -10.99
N GLY A 129 -15.34 2.00 -9.93
CA GLY A 129 -15.74 2.68 -8.70
C GLY A 129 -16.66 1.87 -7.79
N LEU A 130 -16.94 0.61 -8.11
CA LEU A 130 -17.63 -0.31 -7.19
C LEU A 130 -16.66 -0.88 -6.16
N CYS A 131 -17.14 -1.17 -4.96
CA CYS A 131 -16.32 -1.83 -3.95
C CYS A 131 -15.91 -3.26 -4.40
N LYS A 132 -14.66 -3.65 -4.13
CA LYS A 132 -14.16 -5.04 -4.31
C LYS A 132 -13.78 -5.73 -3.01
N ALA A 133 -13.57 -4.97 -1.94
CA ALA A 133 -13.13 -5.52 -0.67
C ALA A 133 -13.81 -4.79 0.47
N CYS A 134 -14.42 -5.55 1.38
CA CYS A 134 -15.10 -5.01 2.54
C CYS A 134 -14.27 -5.15 3.81
N ALA A 135 -14.54 -4.30 4.78
CA ALA A 135 -14.01 -4.39 6.12
C ALA A 135 -14.63 -5.58 6.87
N GLU A 136 -14.03 -5.92 8.00
CA GLU A 136 -14.63 -6.91 8.91
C GLU A 136 -16.04 -6.45 9.30
N ARG A 137 -16.92 -7.42 9.51
CA ARG A 137 -18.35 -7.23 9.79
C ARG A 137 -19.15 -6.71 8.58
N TYR A 138 -18.57 -6.72 7.39
CA TYR A 138 -19.27 -6.41 6.13
C TYR A 138 -19.08 -7.52 5.10
N SER A 139 -20.11 -7.77 4.30
CA SER A 139 -20.09 -8.65 3.13
C SER A 139 -20.13 -7.83 1.85
N LEU A 140 -19.47 -8.34 0.80
CA LEU A 140 -19.53 -7.74 -0.52
C LEU A 140 -20.76 -8.26 -1.28
N GLN A 141 -21.67 -7.35 -1.64
CA GLN A 141 -22.88 -7.65 -2.39
C GLN A 141 -23.02 -6.68 -3.55
N ARG A 142 -22.95 -7.20 -4.79
CA ARG A 142 -23.12 -6.42 -6.03
C ARG A 142 -22.30 -5.12 -6.05
N GLY A 143 -21.04 -5.20 -5.59
CA GLY A 143 -20.14 -4.04 -5.56
C GLY A 143 -20.34 -3.08 -4.38
N ARG A 144 -21.12 -3.45 -3.36
CA ARG A 144 -21.36 -2.65 -2.14
C ARG A 144 -21.05 -3.48 -0.91
N CYS A 145 -20.60 -2.83 0.15
CA CYS A 145 -20.43 -3.47 1.45
C CYS A 145 -21.72 -3.35 2.26
N VAL A 146 -22.22 -4.48 2.74
CA VAL A 146 -23.42 -4.58 3.57
C VAL A 146 -23.03 -5.19 4.90
N ALA A 147 -23.42 -4.55 6.00
CA ALA A 147 -23.09 -5.03 7.33
C ALA A 147 -23.68 -6.43 7.58
N CYS A 148 -22.92 -7.30 8.23
CA CYS A 148 -23.44 -8.58 8.72
C CYS A 148 -24.47 -8.32 9.81
N THR A 149 -25.59 -9.03 9.81
CA THR A 149 -26.67 -8.82 10.79
C THR A 149 -26.43 -9.58 12.10
N GLY A 150 -25.61 -10.63 12.08
CA GLY A 150 -25.27 -11.41 13.27
C GLY A 150 -24.40 -10.64 14.26
N LYS A 151 -24.82 -10.56 15.52
CA LYS A 151 -23.98 -10.05 16.62
C LYS A 151 -22.70 -10.88 16.72
N GLN A 152 -21.56 -10.24 16.94
CA GLN A 152 -20.24 -10.88 17.00
C GLN A 152 -19.81 -11.58 15.70
N CYS A 153 -20.48 -11.33 14.58
CA CYS A 153 -20.07 -11.84 13.28
C CYS A 153 -18.96 -10.97 12.68
N LEU A 154 -17.80 -11.57 12.41
CA LEU A 154 -16.66 -10.89 11.77
C LEU A 154 -16.69 -11.05 10.25
N GLN A 155 -17.17 -12.18 9.75
CA GLN A 155 -17.31 -12.42 8.31
C GLN A 155 -18.64 -13.12 8.02
N CYS A 156 -19.35 -12.60 7.05
CA CYS A 156 -20.53 -13.19 6.46
C CYS A 156 -20.31 -13.30 4.93
N PRO A 157 -20.89 -14.31 4.26
CA PRO A 157 -20.85 -14.44 2.81
C PRO A 157 -21.77 -13.39 2.17
N ALA A 158 -22.08 -13.51 0.89
CA ALA A 158 -23.02 -12.60 0.21
C ALA A 158 -24.41 -12.53 0.86
N SER A 159 -24.74 -13.48 1.74
CA SER A 159 -25.91 -13.45 2.61
C SER A 159 -25.54 -12.86 3.98
N PRO A 160 -25.97 -11.62 4.30
CA PRO A 160 -25.50 -10.90 5.50
C PRO A 160 -26.02 -11.52 6.81
N GLY A 161 -27.02 -12.40 6.72
CA GLY A 161 -27.60 -13.14 7.85
C GLY A 161 -26.89 -14.44 8.23
N VAL A 162 -25.93 -14.91 7.43
CA VAL A 162 -25.18 -16.13 7.72
C VAL A 162 -23.78 -15.75 8.15
N CYS A 163 -23.37 -16.12 9.34
CA CYS A 163 -22.01 -15.88 9.81
C CYS A 163 -21.11 -17.10 9.58
N THR A 164 -19.95 -16.88 8.96
CA THR A 164 -18.92 -17.91 8.75
C THR A 164 -17.79 -17.79 9.75
N THR A 165 -17.49 -16.57 10.20
CA THR A 165 -16.40 -16.30 11.15
C THR A 165 -16.91 -15.42 12.27
N CYS A 166 -16.80 -15.91 13.50
CA CYS A 166 -17.24 -15.21 14.70
C CYS A 166 -16.08 -14.55 15.44
N ALA A 167 -16.38 -13.58 16.30
CA ALA A 167 -15.40 -12.98 17.19
C ALA A 167 -14.81 -14.02 18.15
N LYS A 168 -13.63 -13.71 18.71
CA LYS A 168 -12.97 -14.57 19.70
C LYS A 168 -13.93 -14.90 20.85
N GLY A 169 -13.99 -16.18 21.22
CA GLY A 169 -14.92 -16.69 22.24
C GLY A 169 -16.31 -17.07 21.71
N PHE A 170 -16.55 -16.95 20.40
CA PHE A 170 -17.79 -17.38 19.73
C PHE A 170 -17.48 -18.38 18.61
N ARG A 171 -18.43 -19.28 18.35
CA ARG A 171 -18.39 -20.23 17.23
C ARG A 171 -19.65 -20.09 16.37
N PRO A 172 -19.56 -20.31 15.05
CA PRO A 172 -20.72 -20.29 14.18
C PRO A 172 -21.55 -21.58 14.38
N VAL A 173 -22.84 -21.42 14.67
CA VAL A 173 -23.83 -22.50 14.76
C VAL A 173 -25.07 -22.07 13.98
N GLY A 174 -25.40 -22.78 12.90
CA GLY A 174 -26.54 -22.44 12.05
C GLY A 174 -26.45 -21.03 11.44
N GLY A 175 -25.24 -20.52 11.19
CA GLY A 175 -25.03 -19.16 10.69
C GLY A 175 -25.13 -18.05 11.76
N VAL A 176 -25.27 -18.39 13.04
CA VAL A 176 -25.28 -17.42 14.14
C VAL A 176 -24.07 -17.67 15.04
N CYS A 177 -23.47 -16.60 15.55
CA CYS A 177 -22.38 -16.70 16.52
C CYS A 177 -22.92 -16.95 17.92
N VAL A 178 -22.58 -18.10 18.51
CA VAL A 178 -22.91 -18.45 19.89
C VAL A 178 -21.64 -18.54 20.72
N ALA A 179 -21.71 -18.25 22.02
CA ALA A 179 -20.56 -18.37 22.90
C ALA A 179 -19.99 -19.79 22.83
N ALA A 180 -18.67 -19.90 22.62
CA ALA A 180 -17.98 -21.16 22.80
C ALA A 180 -17.97 -21.47 24.30
N LYS A 181 -18.52 -22.62 24.70
CA LYS A 181 -18.31 -23.10 26.07
C LYS A 181 -16.81 -23.30 26.26
N ALA A 182 -16.28 -22.77 27.37
CA ALA A 182 -14.90 -22.94 27.78
C ALA A 182 -14.63 -24.40 28.13
#